data_AF-A0A972IV84-F1
#
_entry.id   AF-A0A972IV84-F1
#
_cell.length_a   1.000
_cell.length_b   1.000
_cell.length_c   1.000
_cell.angle_alpha   90.00
_cell.angle_beta   90.00
_cell.angle_gamma   90.00
#
_symmetry.space_group_name_H-M   'P 1'
#
loop_
_entity.id
_entity.type
_entity.pdbx_description
1 polymer ?
#
loop_
_entity_poly.entity_id
_entity_poly.type
_entity_poly.pdbx_seq_one_letter_code
_entity_poly.pdbx_strand_id
1 'polypeptide(L)'
;PADVLAPILEKEFNLPCYYPQNYDVANAIGAALAKTTTEINMIADTSQQTLSVPELGIYEKISGKYTLENARKRATELLRESAISLGAEKDTIETEIVEENSFNMVRGFYTSGKNIRIKAQIKPGLIQELRGEVND
;
A
#
# COMPACT_ATOMS: atom_id res chain seq x y z
N PRO A 1 4.96 0.35 31.71
CA PRO A 1 4.78 -1.13 31.62
C PRO A 1 6.05 -1.88 31.19
N ALA A 2 6.78 -1.34 30.19
CA ALA A 2 7.99 -1.97 29.65
C ALA A 2 9.06 -2.26 30.70
N ASP A 3 9.39 -1.29 31.55
CA ASP A 3 10.43 -1.40 32.59
C ASP A 3 10.16 -2.53 33.62
N VAL A 4 8.91 -2.67 34.06
CA VAL A 4 8.53 -3.70 35.04
C VAL A 4 8.54 -5.12 34.44
N LEU A 5 8.26 -5.23 33.13
CA LEU A 5 8.16 -6.53 32.45
C LEU A 5 9.52 -7.04 31.95
N ALA A 6 10.45 -6.14 31.64
CA ALA A 6 11.77 -6.47 31.11
C ALA A 6 12.50 -7.57 31.93
N PRO A 7 12.73 -7.42 33.26
CA PRO A 7 13.49 -8.42 34.02
C PRO A 7 12.79 -9.78 34.13
N ILE A 8 11.45 -9.81 34.04
CA ILE A 8 10.68 -11.05 34.05
C ILE A 8 10.84 -11.77 32.71
N LEU A 9 10.76 -11.04 31.60
CA LEU A 9 10.92 -11.59 30.25
C LEU A 9 12.36 -12.06 30.00
N GLU A 10 13.37 -11.32 30.46
CA GLU A 10 14.77 -11.75 30.32
C GLU A 10 15.04 -13.08 31.01
N LYS A 11 14.47 -13.27 32.19
CA LYS A 11 14.62 -14.50 32.98
C LYS A 11 13.92 -15.69 32.33
N GLU A 12 12.69 -15.52 31.85
CA GLU A 12 11.91 -16.61 31.26
C GLU A 12 12.40 -17.01 29.87
N PHE A 13 12.79 -16.02 29.04
CA PHE A 13 13.24 -16.26 27.67
C PHE A 13 14.76 -16.44 27.54
N ASN A 14 15.53 -16.15 28.59
CA ASN A 14 16.99 -16.21 28.62
C ASN A 14 17.64 -15.42 27.45
N LEU A 15 17.03 -14.28 27.13
CA LEU A 15 17.41 -13.34 26.08
C LEU A 15 17.39 -11.91 26.64
N PRO A 16 18.28 -11.01 26.20
CA PRO A 16 18.27 -9.63 26.65
C PRO A 16 17.00 -8.90 26.20
N CYS A 17 16.43 -8.08 27.07
CA CYS A 17 15.21 -7.32 26.82
C CYS A 17 15.52 -5.83 26.79
N TYR A 18 15.18 -5.18 25.67
CA TYR A 18 15.41 -3.76 25.46
C TYR A 18 14.08 -3.04 25.29
N TYR A 19 14.01 -1.82 25.81
CA TYR A 19 12.89 -0.92 25.56
C TYR A 19 13.41 0.51 25.35
N PRO A 20 12.72 1.33 24.53
CA PRO A 20 13.14 2.71 24.30
C PRO A 20 12.90 3.57 25.55
N GLN A 21 13.76 4.56 25.78
CA GLN A 21 13.67 5.46 26.94
C GLN A 21 12.28 6.12 27.07
N ASN A 22 11.70 6.56 25.95
CA ASN A 22 10.37 7.15 25.87
C ASN A 22 9.33 6.12 25.38
N TYR A 23 9.24 4.98 26.07
CA TYR A 23 8.35 3.86 25.71
C TYR A 23 6.86 4.22 25.71
N ASP A 24 6.48 5.26 26.46
CA ASP A 24 5.13 5.81 26.54
C ASP A 24 4.68 6.47 25.23
N VAL A 25 5.60 7.07 24.48
CA VAL A 25 5.32 7.74 23.19
C VAL A 25 5.92 7.04 21.97
N ALA A 26 6.67 5.95 22.16
CA ALA A 26 7.35 5.22 21.08
C ALA A 26 6.42 4.85 19.92
N ASN A 27 5.17 4.44 20.20
CA ASN A 27 4.18 4.14 19.15
C ASN A 27 3.76 5.39 18.36
N ALA A 28 3.61 6.54 19.03
CA ALA A 28 3.28 7.78 18.35
C ALA A 28 4.43 8.24 17.44
N ILE A 29 5.68 8.08 17.90
CA ILE A 29 6.88 8.35 17.10
C ILE A 29 6.92 7.42 15.88
N GLY A 30 6.70 6.12 16.08
CA GLY A 30 6.66 5.14 14.98
C GLY A 30 5.56 5.45 13.96
N ALA A 31 4.36 5.82 14.42
CA ALA A 31 3.26 6.20 13.54
C ALA A 31 3.56 7.48 12.74
N ALA A 32 4.19 8.48 13.36
CA ALA A 32 4.56 9.72 12.70
C ALA A 32 5.66 9.54 11.63
N LEU A 33 6.50 8.51 11.78
CA LEU A 33 7.60 8.24 10.86
C LEU A 33 7.27 7.19 9.80
N ALA A 34 6.18 6.45 9.95
CA ALA A 34 5.75 5.49 8.95
C ALA A 34 5.39 6.22 7.64
N LYS A 35 5.88 5.70 6.51
CA LYS A 35 5.41 6.13 5.19
C LYS A 35 3.91 5.93 5.11
N THR A 36 3.23 6.84 4.43
CA THR A 36 1.80 6.71 4.16
C THR A 36 1.59 5.47 3.30
N THR A 37 1.00 4.43 3.88
CA THR A 37 0.65 3.20 3.17
C THR A 37 -0.75 3.34 2.57
N THR A 38 -0.82 3.58 1.27
CA THR A 38 -2.08 3.56 0.51
C THR A 38 -2.08 2.33 -0.39
N GLU A 39 -3.16 1.55 -0.34
CA GLU A 39 -3.46 0.45 -1.27
C GLU A 39 -4.71 0.83 -2.09
N ILE A 40 -4.75 0.44 -3.37
CA ILE A 40 -5.94 0.55 -4.21
C ILE A 40 -6.26 -0.79 -4.90
N ASN A 41 -7.55 -1.04 -5.11
CA ASN A 41 -8.05 -2.16 -5.88
C ASN A 41 -8.80 -1.64 -7.12
N MET A 42 -8.14 -1.73 -8.27
CA MET A 42 -8.70 -1.28 -9.54
C MET A 42 -9.32 -2.45 -10.31
N ILE A 43 -10.56 -2.25 -10.78
CA ILE A 43 -11.25 -3.17 -11.68
C ILE A 43 -11.58 -2.43 -12.97
N ALA A 44 -11.14 -2.97 -14.11
CA ALA A 44 -11.46 -2.46 -15.43
C ALA A 44 -12.19 -3.54 -16.25
N ASP A 45 -13.46 -3.29 -16.57
CA ASP A 45 -14.29 -4.16 -17.41
C ASP A 45 -14.39 -3.54 -18.81
N THR A 46 -13.75 -4.17 -19.79
CA THR A 46 -13.74 -3.66 -21.17
C THR A 46 -15.01 -4.01 -21.95
N SER A 47 -15.83 -4.96 -21.47
CA SER A 47 -17.14 -5.27 -22.06
C SER A 47 -18.15 -4.21 -21.67
N GLN A 48 -18.17 -3.83 -20.39
CA GLN A 48 -19.02 -2.76 -19.86
C GLN A 48 -18.40 -1.36 -20.06
N GLN A 49 -17.14 -1.30 -20.48
CA GLN A 49 -16.38 -0.06 -20.70
C GLN A 49 -16.28 0.81 -19.46
N THR A 50 -16.09 0.19 -18.29
CA THR A 50 -16.01 0.87 -16.99
C THR A 50 -14.75 0.50 -16.23
N LEU A 51 -14.19 1.48 -15.54
CA LEU A 51 -13.11 1.31 -14.56
C LEU A 51 -13.59 1.83 -13.21
N SER A 52 -13.27 1.12 -12.13
CA SER A 52 -13.58 1.53 -10.77
C SER A 52 -12.41 1.34 -9.82
N VAL A 53 -12.22 2.30 -8.92
CA VAL A 53 -11.32 2.22 -7.76
C VAL A 53 -12.11 2.67 -6.53
N PRO A 54 -12.74 1.73 -5.79
CA PRO A 54 -13.64 2.05 -4.69
C PRO A 54 -12.99 2.86 -3.57
N GLU A 55 -11.72 2.59 -3.26
CA GLU A 55 -10.98 3.28 -2.19
C GLU A 55 -10.82 4.78 -2.44
N LEU A 56 -10.82 5.17 -3.72
CA LEU A 56 -10.73 6.56 -4.16
C LEU A 56 -12.09 7.12 -4.64
N GLY A 57 -13.16 6.31 -4.59
CA GLY A 57 -14.48 6.70 -5.12
C GLY A 57 -14.51 6.94 -6.63
N ILE A 58 -13.56 6.37 -7.38
CA ILE A 58 -13.38 6.63 -8.81
C ILE A 58 -14.22 5.66 -9.64
N TYR A 59 -14.98 6.22 -10.59
CA TYR A 59 -15.72 5.49 -11.60
C TYR A 59 -15.55 6.20 -12.96
N GLU A 60 -14.90 5.53 -13.90
CA GLU A 60 -14.49 6.10 -15.18
C GLU A 60 -15.01 5.27 -16.35
N LYS A 61 -15.25 5.93 -17.48
CA LYS A 61 -15.46 5.22 -18.75
C LYS A 61 -14.12 4.91 -19.39
N ILE A 62 -13.97 3.69 -19.89
CA ILE A 62 -12.77 3.22 -20.59
C ILE A 62 -13.10 2.73 -22.00
N SER A 63 -12.08 2.60 -22.84
CA SER A 63 -12.23 2.01 -24.17
C SER A 63 -12.49 0.49 -24.08
N GLY A 64 -13.26 -0.07 -25.00
CA GLY A 64 -13.35 -1.53 -25.15
C GLY A 64 -12.01 -2.19 -25.49
N LYS A 65 -11.02 -1.41 -25.97
CA LYS A 65 -9.65 -1.83 -26.26
C LYS A 65 -8.68 -1.65 -25.08
N TYR A 66 -9.17 -1.29 -23.89
CA TYR A 66 -8.33 -1.03 -22.72
C TYR A 66 -7.48 -2.26 -22.38
N THR A 67 -6.20 -2.04 -22.12
CA THR A 67 -5.22 -3.11 -21.90
C THR A 67 -4.76 -3.16 -20.45
N LEU A 68 -4.10 -4.27 -20.10
CA LEU A 68 -3.45 -4.41 -18.79
C LEU A 68 -2.39 -3.33 -18.57
N GLU A 69 -1.67 -2.93 -19.63
CA GLU A 69 -0.69 -1.85 -19.56
C GLU A 69 -1.35 -0.49 -19.27
N ASN A 70 -2.53 -0.22 -19.85
CA ASN A 70 -3.29 0.98 -19.52
C ASN A 70 -3.73 0.97 -18.04
N ALA A 71 -4.23 -0.18 -17.56
CA ALA A 71 -4.63 -0.36 -16.17
C ALA A 71 -3.45 -0.13 -15.20
N ARG A 72 -2.28 -0.71 -15.51
CA ARG A 72 -1.04 -0.51 -14.74
C ARG A 72 -0.69 0.96 -14.63
N LYS A 73 -0.61 1.68 -15.76
CA LYS A 73 -0.27 3.10 -15.78
C LYS A 73 -1.27 3.92 -14.96
N ARG A 74 -2.58 3.66 -15.12
CA ARG A 74 -3.62 4.37 -14.38
C ARG A 74 -3.56 4.09 -12.88
N ALA A 75 -3.36 2.83 -12.48
CA ALA A 75 -3.26 2.48 -11.05
C ALA A 75 -2.07 3.18 -10.38
N THR A 76 -0.92 3.20 -11.05
CA THR A 76 0.27 3.91 -10.56
C THR A 76 0.04 5.43 -10.45
N GLU A 77 -0.61 6.03 -11.45
CA GLU A 77 -0.96 7.45 -11.42
C GLU A 77 -1.88 7.80 -10.25
N LEU A 78 -2.97 7.03 -10.07
CA LEU A 78 -3.91 7.23 -8.97
C LEU A 78 -3.27 7.09 -7.58
N LEU A 79 -2.36 6.12 -7.41
CA LEU A 79 -1.61 5.99 -6.16
C LEU A 79 -0.72 7.21 -5.89
N ARG A 80 -0.04 7.74 -6.91
CA ARG A 80 0.78 8.95 -6.75
C ARG A 80 -0.07 10.16 -6.42
N GLU A 81 -1.19 10.35 -7.12
CA GLU A 81 -2.13 11.44 -6.83
C GLU A 81 -2.65 11.35 -5.39
N SER A 82 -3.05 10.15 -4.95
CA SER A 82 -3.51 9.90 -3.59
C SER A 82 -2.40 10.19 -2.56
N ALA A 83 -1.18 9.70 -2.78
CA ALA A 83 -0.05 9.93 -1.89
C ALA A 83 0.27 11.43 -1.73
N ILE A 84 0.30 12.17 -2.85
CA ILE A 84 0.53 13.62 -2.83
C ILE A 84 -0.59 14.33 -2.06
N SER A 85 -1.85 13.91 -2.23
CA SER A 85 -2.98 14.49 -1.49
C SER A 85 -2.89 14.26 0.03
N LEU A 86 -2.20 13.19 0.44
CA LEU A 86 -1.94 12.85 1.85
C LEU A 86 -0.66 13.50 2.40
N GLY A 87 0.02 14.34 1.60
CA GLY A 87 1.19 15.10 2.04
C GLY A 87 2.54 14.43 1.76
N ALA A 88 2.58 13.37 0.95
CA ALA A 88 3.85 12.74 0.55
C ALA A 88 4.62 13.59 -0.47
N GLU A 89 5.94 13.67 -0.33
CA GLU A 89 6.82 14.32 -1.30
C GLU A 89 6.96 13.48 -2.58
N LYS A 90 6.84 14.11 -3.75
CA LYS A 90 6.80 13.44 -5.07
C LYS A 90 7.94 12.44 -5.30
N ASP A 91 9.14 12.75 -4.83
CA ASP A 91 10.35 11.95 -5.06
C ASP A 91 10.51 10.79 -4.07
N THR A 92 9.64 10.69 -3.06
CA THR A 92 9.67 9.63 -2.03
C THR A 92 8.65 8.52 -2.26
N ILE A 93 7.74 8.69 -3.23
CA ILE A 93 6.63 7.78 -3.49
C ILE A 93 7.10 6.63 -4.39
N GLU A 94 7.49 5.54 -3.76
CA GLU A 94 7.68 4.25 -4.43
C GLU A 94 6.37 3.47 -4.46
N THR A 95 5.84 3.23 -5.66
CA THR A 95 4.65 2.41 -5.87
C THR A 95 5.02 1.01 -6.35
N GLU A 96 4.27 0.01 -5.93
CA GLU A 96 4.39 -1.36 -6.44
C GLU A 96 3.02 -1.92 -6.83
N ILE A 97 3.02 -2.82 -7.83
CA ILE A 97 1.85 -3.64 -8.14
C ILE A 97 2.01 -4.96 -7.42
N VAL A 98 1.08 -5.24 -6.52
CA VAL A 98 1.05 -6.46 -5.71
C VAL A 98 0.41 -7.59 -6.51
N GLU A 99 -0.61 -7.28 -7.31
CA GLU A 99 -1.32 -8.25 -8.13
C GLU A 99 -1.77 -7.64 -9.44
N GLU A 100 -1.63 -8.38 -10.53
CA GLU A 100 -2.20 -8.02 -11.83
C GLU A 100 -2.80 -9.23 -12.53
N ASN A 101 -4.06 -9.10 -12.94
CA ASN A 101 -4.83 -10.17 -13.56
C ASN A 101 -5.63 -9.66 -14.75
N SER A 102 -5.75 -10.47 -15.80
CA SER A 102 -6.55 -10.15 -16.99
C SER A 102 -7.31 -11.39 -17.45
N PHE A 103 -8.62 -11.41 -17.21
CA PHE A 103 -9.49 -12.52 -17.57
C PHE A 103 -10.29 -12.19 -18.83
N ASN A 104 -10.40 -13.14 -19.76
CA ASN A 104 -11.29 -13.00 -20.91
C ASN A 104 -12.74 -13.26 -20.48
N MET A 105 -13.66 -12.38 -20.88
CA MET A 105 -15.09 -12.53 -20.62
C MET A 105 -15.75 -13.26 -21.78
N VAL A 106 -16.34 -14.43 -21.55
CA VAL A 106 -16.99 -15.24 -22.60
C VAL A 106 -18.51 -15.10 -22.51
N ARG A 107 -19.15 -14.78 -23.65
CA ARG A 107 -20.62 -14.80 -23.82
C ARG A 107 -20.96 -15.53 -25.11
N GLY A 108 -21.86 -16.51 -25.03
CA GLY A 108 -22.30 -17.28 -26.20
C GLY A 108 -21.16 -17.96 -26.97
N PHE A 109 -20.14 -18.46 -26.27
CA PHE A 109 -18.91 -19.06 -26.82
C PHE A 109 -17.93 -18.10 -27.53
N TYR A 110 -18.16 -16.78 -27.45
CA TYR A 110 -17.24 -15.77 -27.98
C TYR A 110 -16.68 -14.88 -26.87
N THR A 111 -15.43 -14.42 -27.02
CA THR A 111 -14.85 -13.41 -26.13
C THR A 111 -15.54 -12.07 -26.38
N SER A 112 -16.15 -11.52 -25.34
CA SER A 112 -16.93 -10.27 -25.34
C SER A 112 -16.19 -9.07 -24.73
N GLY A 113 -15.06 -9.33 -24.06
CA GLY A 113 -14.24 -8.30 -23.43
C GLY A 113 -13.23 -8.92 -22.46
N LYS A 114 -12.65 -8.09 -21.61
CA LYS A 114 -11.72 -8.48 -20.55
C LYS A 114 -12.13 -7.88 -19.22
N ASN A 115 -11.95 -8.65 -18.15
CA ASN A 115 -11.98 -8.16 -16.78
C ASN A 115 -10.54 -8.08 -16.28
N ILE A 116 -10.05 -6.86 -16.11
CA ILE A 116 -8.68 -6.57 -15.69
C ILE A 116 -8.74 -6.12 -14.24
N ARG A 117 -7.88 -6.70 -13.41
CA ARG A 117 -7.80 -6.39 -11.97
C ARG A 117 -6.36 -6.04 -11.63
N ILE A 118 -6.18 -4.91 -10.95
CA ILE A 118 -4.88 -4.46 -10.45
C ILE A 118 -5.03 -4.17 -8.96
N LYS A 119 -4.17 -4.80 -8.15
CA LYS A 119 -3.90 -4.35 -6.78
C LYS A 119 -2.55 -3.65 -6.77
N ALA A 120 -2.52 -2.43 -6.28
CA ALA A 120 -1.29 -1.66 -6.19
C ALA A 120 -1.21 -0.95 -4.84
N GLN A 121 0.00 -0.72 -4.36
CA GLN A 121 0.24 -0.04 -3.09
C GLN A 121 1.48 0.86 -3.13
N ILE A 122 1.59 1.77 -2.17
CA ILE A 122 2.83 2.46 -1.84
C ILE A 122 3.68 1.49 -1.01
N LYS A 123 4.96 1.33 -1.36
CA LYS A 123 5.89 0.49 -0.60
C LYS A 123 5.93 0.96 0.86
N PRO A 124 5.64 0.08 1.83
CA PRO A 124 5.80 0.39 3.24
C PRO A 124 7.24 0.77 3.58
N GLY A 125 7.44 1.62 4.58
CA GLY A 125 8.76 2.02 5.04
C GLY A 125 8.70 3.15 6.04
N LEU A 126 9.86 3.71 6.38
CA LEU A 126 9.97 4.92 7.18
C LEU A 126 10.26 6.12 6.29
N ILE A 127 9.68 7.28 6.62
CA ILE A 127 9.95 8.56 5.96
C ILE A 127 11.37 9.02 6.27
N GLN A 128 11.87 8.68 7.46
CA GLN A 128 13.23 8.95 7.91
C GLN A 128 13.73 7.79 8.78
N GLU A 129 15.01 7.44 8.65
CA GLU A 129 15.65 6.49 9.56
C GLU A 129 15.80 7.14 10.95
N LEU A 130 15.17 6.53 11.95
CA LEU A 130 15.43 6.90 13.33
C LEU A 130 16.82 6.36 13.69
N ARG A 131 17.83 7.24 13.78
CA ARG A 131 19.08 6.88 14.46
C ARG A 131 18.75 6.72 15.94
N GLY A 132 18.65 5.46 16.38
CA GLY A 132 18.66 5.17 17.80
C GLY A 132 19.96 5.68 18.42
N GLU A 133 19.88 6.27 19.60
CA GLU A 133 21.07 6.44 20.41
C GLU A 133 21.69 5.05 20.60
N VAL A 134 23.00 4.96 20.40
CA VAL A 134 23.75 3.76 20.73
C VAL A 134 23.62 3.61 22.24
N ASN A 135 22.80 2.65 22.67
CA ASN A 135 22.73 2.27 24.07
C ASN A 135 24.07 1.60 24.40
N ASP A 136 24.92 2.29 25.16
CA ASP A 136 26.08 1.71 25.86
C ASP A 136 25.61 0.66 26.88
#